data_AF-A0A849MHE3-F1
#
_entry.id   AF-A0A849MHE3-F1
#
_cell.length_a   1.000
_cell.length_b   1.000
_cell.length_c   1.000
_cell.angle_alpha   90.00
_cell.angle_beta   90.00
_cell.angle_gamma   90.00
#
_symmetry.space_group_name_H-M   'P 1'
#
loop_
_entity.id
_entity.type
_entity.pdbx_description
1 polymer ?
#
loop_
_entity_poly.entity_id
_entity_poly.type
_entity_poly.pdbx_seq_one_letter_code
_entity_poly.pdbx_strand_id
1 'polypeptide(L)'
;MIRIRIFLFLLFIISLTSCNKNSSLSIDPALEGEWMSSSNNRLRHVFNSDSTYFVGAVGTPYYLENNGNTLNINNITYYTRQSGNPASIVGHWRDDPNGEEAYYRSDGRYMALFDNDPFVYYGTYSVAQGLFTNYEYRNLYETNGNQLIFHYLNSNTQVAITYSIVSNVLTMGGESYTKVP
;
A
#
# COMPACT_ATOMS: atom_id res chain seq x y z
N MET A 1 55.84 -26.60 -42.75
CA MET A 1 55.33 -25.21 -42.70
C MET A 1 54.10 -25.18 -41.83
N ILE A 2 54.25 -24.69 -40.60
CA ILE A 2 53.23 -24.58 -39.55
C ILE A 2 52.49 -23.26 -39.75
N ARG A 3 51.15 -23.26 -39.71
CA ARG A 3 50.36 -22.16 -39.12
C ARG A 3 49.04 -22.70 -38.56
N ILE A 4 49.07 -22.97 -37.26
CA ILE A 4 47.91 -22.99 -36.37
C ILE A 4 47.29 -21.59 -36.43
N ARG A 5 46.03 -21.47 -36.83
CA ARG A 5 45.27 -20.22 -36.71
C ARG A 5 44.68 -20.15 -35.31
N ILE A 6 45.38 -19.43 -34.44
CA ILE A 6 44.84 -18.87 -33.21
C ILE A 6 43.82 -17.81 -33.62
N PHE A 7 42.52 -18.08 -33.48
CA PHE A 7 41.53 -17.01 -33.43
C PHE A 7 41.38 -16.57 -31.99
N LEU A 8 42.04 -15.45 -31.71
CA LEU A 8 41.87 -14.61 -30.54
C LEU A 8 40.44 -14.07 -30.58
N PHE A 9 39.50 -14.70 -29.90
CA PHE A 9 38.22 -14.07 -29.61
C PHE A 9 38.34 -13.33 -28.29
N LEU A 10 38.30 -12.01 -28.41
CA LEU A 10 38.20 -11.04 -27.34
C LEU A 10 37.16 -11.52 -26.32
N LEU A 11 37.61 -11.80 -25.09
CA LEU A 11 36.71 -11.93 -23.95
C LEU A 11 36.14 -10.53 -23.71
N PHE A 12 34.96 -10.25 -24.26
CA PHE A 12 34.18 -9.09 -23.85
C PHE A 12 33.70 -9.39 -22.42
N ILE A 13 34.52 -9.04 -21.44
CA ILE A 13 34.04 -8.86 -20.07
C ILE A 13 33.12 -7.65 -20.16
N ILE A 14 31.83 -7.91 -20.39
CA ILE A 14 30.81 -6.98 -19.94
C ILE A 14 30.98 -7.01 -18.43
N SER A 15 31.70 -6.03 -17.90
CA SER A 15 31.45 -5.61 -16.55
C SER A 15 29.97 -5.22 -16.56
N LEU A 16 29.13 -6.14 -16.09
CA LEU A 16 27.96 -5.72 -15.35
C LEU A 16 28.56 -4.87 -14.23
N THR A 17 28.70 -3.58 -14.47
CA THR A 17 28.59 -2.61 -13.40
C THR A 17 27.30 -3.03 -12.75
N SER A 18 27.41 -3.71 -11.60
CA SER A 18 26.28 -3.95 -10.75
C SER A 18 25.49 -2.65 -10.76
N CYS A 19 24.24 -2.70 -11.16
CA CYS A 19 23.32 -1.61 -10.87
C CYS A 19 23.31 -1.53 -9.33
N ASN A 20 24.25 -0.80 -8.76
CA ASN A 20 24.25 -0.42 -7.37
C ASN A 20 23.19 0.68 -7.26
N LYS A 21 21.93 0.27 -7.43
CA LYS A 21 20.78 0.99 -6.89
C LYS A 21 20.42 0.40 -5.53
N ASN A 22 21.45 0.20 -4.70
CA ASN A 22 21.28 0.24 -3.25
C ASN A 22 21.48 1.68 -2.77
N SER A 23 20.83 2.65 -3.43
CA SER A 23 20.50 3.89 -2.75
C SER A 23 19.29 3.55 -1.88
N SER A 24 19.53 3.05 -0.67
CA SER A 24 18.49 3.03 0.35
C SER A 24 17.92 4.44 0.42
N LEU A 25 16.61 4.58 0.22
CA LEU A 25 15.93 5.87 0.34
C LEU A 25 16.25 6.46 1.72
N SER A 26 16.53 7.76 1.77
CA SER A 26 16.81 8.43 3.03
C SER A 26 15.51 8.61 3.80
N ILE A 27 15.39 8.05 5.00
CA ILE A 27 14.19 8.17 5.84
C ILE A 27 14.52 8.85 7.15
N ASP A 28 13.64 9.74 7.61
CA ASP A 28 13.63 10.24 8.98
C ASP A 28 13.12 9.11 9.90
N PRO A 29 13.95 8.56 10.80
CA PRO A 29 13.52 7.50 11.70
C PRO A 29 12.38 7.92 12.63
N ALA A 30 12.18 9.22 12.88
CA ALA A 30 11.07 9.69 13.71
C ALA A 30 9.69 9.44 13.05
N LEU A 31 9.63 9.33 11.71
CA LEU A 31 8.41 8.97 11.01
C LEU A 31 8.01 7.51 11.25
N GLU A 32 8.95 6.59 11.50
CA GLU A 32 8.69 5.15 11.54
C GLU A 32 7.61 4.78 12.55
N GLY A 33 6.54 4.14 12.09
CA GLY A 33 5.41 3.68 12.89
C GLY A 33 4.06 4.12 12.33
N GLU A 34 3.01 3.89 13.13
CA GLU A 34 1.63 4.21 12.77
C GLU A 34 1.22 5.59 13.30
N TRP A 35 0.54 6.36 12.46
CA TRP A 35 0.01 7.68 12.76
C TRP A 35 -1.49 7.74 12.48
N MET A 36 -2.25 8.18 13.46
CA MET A 36 -3.70 8.31 13.40
C MET A 36 -4.09 9.74 13.08
N SER A 37 -4.98 9.94 12.11
CA SER A 37 -5.50 11.28 11.82
C SER A 37 -6.24 11.87 13.02
N SER A 38 -5.93 13.13 13.33
CA SER A 38 -6.59 13.86 14.43
C SER A 38 -8.02 14.27 14.09
N SER A 39 -8.36 14.39 12.80
CA SER A 39 -9.74 14.68 12.35
C SER A 39 -10.58 13.41 12.19
N ASN A 40 -9.91 12.28 11.91
CA ASN A 40 -10.55 10.99 11.74
C ASN A 40 -9.73 9.91 12.46
N ASN A 41 -10.19 9.51 13.64
CA ASN A 41 -9.54 8.52 14.48
C ASN A 41 -9.49 7.09 13.88
N ARG A 42 -9.91 6.89 12.63
CA ARG A 42 -9.84 5.61 11.88
C ARG A 42 -8.82 5.62 10.77
N LEU A 43 -8.50 6.79 10.20
CA LEU A 43 -7.48 6.90 9.17
C LEU A 43 -6.10 6.70 9.79
N ARG A 44 -5.30 5.84 9.17
CA ARG A 44 -3.92 5.53 9.56
C ARG A 44 -2.96 5.75 8.42
N HIS A 45 -1.78 6.23 8.78
CA HIS A 45 -0.60 6.25 7.94
C HIS A 45 0.47 5.41 8.61
N VAL A 46 1.03 4.45 7.90
CA VAL A 46 2.11 3.58 8.43
C VAL A 46 3.35 3.80 7.59
N PHE A 47 4.41 4.23 8.24
CA PHE A 47 5.73 4.44 7.63
C PHE A 47 6.68 3.39 8.19
N ASN A 48 7.25 2.55 7.33
CA ASN A 48 8.16 1.48 7.74
C ASN A 48 9.62 1.85 7.47
N SER A 49 10.54 1.30 8.26
CA SER A 49 11.99 1.49 8.10
C SER A 49 12.57 0.99 6.77
N ASP A 50 11.83 0.17 6.02
CA ASP A 50 12.17 -0.26 4.67
C ASP A 50 11.67 0.69 3.57
N SER A 51 11.20 1.87 3.96
CA SER A 51 10.61 2.90 3.09
C SER A 51 9.24 2.56 2.50
N THR A 52 8.60 1.47 2.93
CA THR A 52 7.22 1.18 2.51
C THR A 52 6.22 2.04 3.28
N TYR A 53 5.16 2.46 2.58
CA TYR A 53 4.12 3.33 3.10
C TYR A 53 2.74 2.72 2.86
N PHE A 54 1.94 2.65 3.91
CA PHE A 54 0.57 2.17 3.88
C PHE A 54 -0.40 3.23 4.38
N VAL A 55 -1.62 3.19 3.85
CA VAL A 55 -2.76 3.94 4.38
C VAL A 55 -3.82 2.94 4.79
N GLY A 56 -4.35 3.10 6.00
CA GLY A 56 -5.35 2.19 6.54
C GLY A 56 -6.61 2.87 7.03
N ALA A 57 -7.71 2.13 7.00
CA ALA A 57 -8.92 2.45 7.73
C ALA A 57 -9.12 1.38 8.82
N VAL A 58 -9.10 1.81 10.08
CA VAL A 58 -9.13 0.90 11.23
C VAL A 58 -10.52 0.85 11.85
N GLY A 59 -10.96 -0.37 12.13
CA GLY A 59 -12.13 -0.65 12.94
C GLY A 59 -13.43 -0.17 12.30
N THR A 60 -13.53 -0.18 10.98
CA THR A 60 -14.72 0.18 10.20
C THR A 60 -15.82 -0.88 10.39
N PRO A 61 -17.07 -0.54 10.73
CA PRO A 61 -18.08 -1.56 10.98
C PRO A 61 -18.41 -2.24 9.65
N TYR A 62 -18.60 -3.54 9.66
CA TYR A 62 -19.03 -4.27 8.47
C TYR A 62 -20.10 -5.30 8.81
N TYR A 63 -20.94 -5.59 7.82
CA TYR A 63 -22.03 -6.56 7.93
C TYR A 63 -22.04 -7.47 6.72
N LEU A 64 -22.32 -8.76 6.97
CA LEU A 64 -22.64 -9.73 5.94
C LEU A 64 -24.15 -9.91 5.93
N GLU A 65 -24.79 -9.30 4.95
CA GLU A 65 -26.23 -9.27 4.77
C GLU A 65 -26.66 -10.32 3.75
N ASN A 66 -27.98 -10.57 3.67
CA ASN A 66 -28.57 -11.48 2.69
C ASN A 66 -27.87 -12.87 2.64
N ASN A 67 -27.72 -13.50 3.81
CA ASN A 67 -27.01 -14.76 3.99
C ASN A 67 -25.56 -14.73 3.47
N GLY A 68 -24.91 -13.58 3.58
CA GLY A 68 -23.52 -13.37 3.17
C GLY A 68 -23.33 -13.03 1.69
N ASN A 69 -24.39 -12.76 0.94
CA ASN A 69 -24.29 -12.34 -0.46
C ASN A 69 -24.08 -10.83 -0.63
N THR A 70 -24.28 -10.05 0.43
CA THR A 70 -24.05 -8.61 0.43
C THR A 70 -23.05 -8.26 1.53
N LEU A 71 -21.98 -7.55 1.16
CA LEU A 71 -21.03 -6.98 2.10
C LEU A 71 -21.33 -5.49 2.22
N ASN A 72 -21.69 -5.05 3.42
CA ASN A 72 -21.90 -3.66 3.76
C ASN A 72 -20.73 -3.18 4.62
N ILE A 73 -19.99 -2.17 4.16
CA ILE A 73 -18.92 -1.51 4.90
C ILE A 73 -19.39 -0.11 5.30
N ASN A 74 -19.46 0.13 6.61
CA ASN A 74 -19.82 1.41 7.24
C ASN A 74 -21.18 2.00 6.83
N ASN A 75 -22.12 1.21 6.31
CA ASN A 75 -23.39 1.67 5.71
C ASN A 75 -23.22 2.63 4.53
N ILE A 76 -22.05 2.64 3.91
CA ILE A 76 -21.71 3.53 2.79
C ILE A 76 -21.44 2.70 1.54
N THR A 77 -20.61 1.67 1.66
CA THR A 77 -20.19 0.87 0.53
C THR A 77 -20.84 -0.50 0.58
N TYR A 78 -21.45 -0.91 -0.54
CA TYR A 78 -22.16 -2.17 -0.67
C TYR A 78 -21.58 -2.97 -1.83
N TYR A 79 -21.19 -4.20 -1.55
CA TYR A 79 -20.74 -5.13 -2.58
C TYR A 79 -21.65 -6.34 -2.68
N THR A 80 -21.83 -6.82 -3.91
CA THR A 80 -22.46 -8.11 -4.20
C THR A 80 -21.38 -9.17 -4.33
N ARG A 81 -21.56 -10.30 -3.64
CA ARG A 81 -20.66 -11.45 -3.76
C ARG A 81 -20.72 -12.05 -5.15
N GLN A 82 -19.55 -12.20 -5.77
CA GLN A 82 -19.37 -12.90 -7.03
C GLN A 82 -18.94 -14.36 -6.80
N SER A 83 -18.10 -14.60 -5.80
CA SER A 83 -17.70 -15.95 -5.37
C SER A 83 -17.12 -15.95 -3.94
N GLY A 84 -16.90 -17.12 -3.35
CA GLY A 84 -16.25 -17.28 -2.04
C GLY A 84 -17.17 -17.85 -0.95
N ASN A 85 -16.76 -17.69 0.31
CA ASN A 85 -17.44 -18.29 1.46
C ASN A 85 -18.50 -17.34 2.05
N PRO A 86 -19.81 -17.67 2.02
CA PRO A 86 -20.88 -16.81 2.53
C PRO A 86 -20.78 -16.52 4.04
N ALA A 87 -20.13 -17.38 4.82
CA ALA A 87 -19.96 -17.19 6.26
C ALA A 87 -18.82 -16.22 6.63
N SER A 88 -18.11 -15.65 5.65
CA SER A 88 -16.96 -14.79 5.89
C SER A 88 -16.80 -13.72 4.81
N ILE A 89 -15.95 -12.73 5.06
CA ILE A 89 -15.60 -11.73 4.04
C ILE A 89 -14.72 -12.31 2.91
N VAL A 90 -14.10 -13.48 3.10
CA VAL A 90 -13.25 -14.13 2.09
C VAL A 90 -14.06 -14.41 0.82
N GLY A 91 -13.60 -13.89 -0.32
CA GLY A 91 -14.28 -14.02 -1.60
C GLY A 91 -13.98 -12.89 -2.57
N HIS A 92 -14.68 -12.93 -3.71
CA HIS A 92 -14.72 -11.89 -4.72
C HIS A 92 -16.03 -11.12 -4.60
N TRP A 93 -15.93 -9.80 -4.62
CA TRP A 93 -17.00 -8.84 -4.37
C TRP A 93 -16.99 -7.75 -5.44
N ARG A 94 -18.17 -7.27 -5.83
CA ARG A 94 -18.34 -6.19 -6.82
C ARG A 94 -19.27 -5.11 -6.29
N ASP A 95 -18.83 -3.86 -6.33
CA ASP A 95 -19.66 -2.67 -6.15
C ASP A 95 -20.06 -2.18 -7.55
N ASP A 96 -21.28 -2.51 -7.98
CA ASP A 96 -21.79 -2.10 -9.30
C ASP A 96 -21.93 -0.58 -9.46
N PRO A 97 -22.43 0.18 -8.45
CA PRO A 97 -22.46 1.64 -8.52
C PRO A 97 -21.11 2.33 -8.75
N ASN A 98 -20.05 1.86 -8.10
CA ASN A 98 -18.74 2.54 -8.14
C ASN A 98 -17.70 1.82 -9.01
N GLY A 99 -18.01 0.63 -9.52
CA GLY A 99 -17.14 -0.12 -10.41
C GLY A 99 -15.91 -0.73 -9.72
N GLU A 100 -16.00 -1.06 -8.43
CA GLU A 100 -14.91 -1.67 -7.68
C GLU A 100 -15.06 -3.20 -7.60
N GLU A 101 -14.01 -3.95 -7.93
CA GLU A 101 -13.87 -5.36 -7.56
C GLU A 101 -12.93 -5.52 -6.37
N ALA A 102 -13.37 -6.20 -5.32
CA ALA A 102 -12.56 -6.51 -4.15
C ALA A 102 -12.39 -8.02 -3.95
N TYR A 103 -11.15 -8.44 -3.72
CA TYR A 103 -10.77 -9.84 -3.52
C TYR A 103 -10.14 -10.00 -2.14
N TYR A 104 -10.86 -10.59 -1.20
CA TYR A 104 -10.36 -10.87 0.15
C TYR A 104 -9.93 -12.32 0.28
N ARG A 105 -8.67 -12.55 0.63
CA ARG A 105 -8.08 -13.88 0.76
C ARG A 105 -8.08 -14.35 2.21
N SER A 106 -8.10 -15.66 2.44
CA SER A 106 -8.08 -16.26 3.78
C SER A 106 -6.79 -16.01 4.56
N ASP A 107 -5.71 -15.59 3.89
CA ASP A 107 -4.43 -15.24 4.49
C ASP A 107 -4.34 -13.77 4.95
N GLY A 108 -5.46 -13.04 4.94
CA GLY A 108 -5.52 -11.65 5.39
C GLY A 108 -5.00 -10.65 4.37
N ARG A 109 -4.78 -11.05 3.11
CA ARG A 109 -4.44 -10.13 2.02
C ARG A 109 -5.67 -9.78 1.19
N TYR A 110 -5.71 -8.56 0.67
CA TYR A 110 -6.73 -8.16 -0.28
C TYR A 110 -6.15 -7.50 -1.52
N MET A 111 -6.97 -7.47 -2.56
CA MET A 111 -6.73 -6.75 -3.80
C MET A 111 -8.01 -6.01 -4.19
N ALA A 112 -7.89 -4.81 -4.72
CA ALA A 112 -8.99 -4.04 -5.30
C ALA A 112 -8.64 -3.55 -6.71
N LEU A 113 -9.63 -3.56 -7.59
CA LEU A 113 -9.57 -3.05 -8.97
C LEU A 113 -10.71 -2.05 -9.15
N PHE A 114 -10.44 -0.93 -9.80
CA PHE A 114 -11.46 0.07 -10.10
C PHE A 114 -11.65 0.18 -11.61
N ASP A 115 -12.91 0.29 -12.04
CA ASP A 115 -13.24 0.48 -13.45
C ASP A 115 -12.55 1.73 -14.01
N ASN A 116 -11.92 1.57 -15.19
CA ASN A 116 -11.15 2.62 -15.87
C ASN A 116 -9.89 3.11 -15.12
N ASP A 117 -9.51 2.46 -14.03
CA ASP A 117 -8.23 2.66 -13.38
C ASP A 117 -7.26 1.55 -13.80
N PRO A 118 -6.10 1.87 -14.41
CA PRO A 118 -5.12 0.85 -14.80
C PRO A 118 -4.38 0.24 -13.59
N PHE A 119 -4.58 0.73 -12.37
CA PHE A 119 -3.84 0.29 -11.20
C PHE A 119 -4.52 -0.84 -10.42
N VAL A 120 -3.67 -1.66 -9.82
CA VAL A 120 -4.08 -2.70 -8.87
C VAL A 120 -3.73 -2.22 -7.47
N TYR A 121 -4.74 -2.15 -6.62
CA TYR A 121 -4.60 -1.81 -5.22
C TYR A 121 -4.53 -3.09 -4.41
N TYR A 122 -3.67 -3.12 -3.40
CA TYR A 122 -3.50 -4.32 -2.58
C TYR A 122 -3.01 -3.97 -1.19
N GLY A 123 -3.21 -4.91 -0.27
CA GLY A 123 -2.84 -4.68 1.11
C GLY A 123 -3.19 -5.85 2.01
N THR A 124 -3.31 -5.54 3.29
CA THR A 124 -3.77 -6.48 4.31
C THR A 124 -5.12 -6.05 4.85
N TYR A 125 -5.87 -7.02 5.34
CA TYR A 125 -7.11 -6.77 6.05
C TYR A 125 -7.25 -7.76 7.22
N SER A 126 -8.02 -7.36 8.21
CA SER A 126 -8.48 -8.21 9.30
C SER A 126 -9.91 -7.88 9.65
N VAL A 127 -10.61 -8.87 10.18
CA VAL A 127 -11.96 -8.71 10.70
C VAL A 127 -12.04 -9.25 12.11
N ALA A 128 -12.61 -8.47 13.03
CA ALA A 128 -12.82 -8.87 14.41
C ALA A 128 -14.11 -8.23 14.94
N GLN A 129 -15.01 -9.03 15.50
CA GLN A 129 -16.23 -8.55 16.18
C GLN A 129 -17.08 -7.57 15.35
N GLY A 130 -17.23 -7.82 14.04
CA GLY A 130 -17.98 -6.92 13.14
C GLY A 130 -17.23 -5.64 12.74
N LEU A 131 -15.93 -5.55 13.06
CA LEU A 131 -15.05 -4.47 12.65
C LEU A 131 -14.07 -4.98 11.59
N PHE A 132 -13.95 -4.22 10.51
CA PHE A 132 -13.05 -4.41 9.39
C PHE A 132 -11.92 -3.40 9.49
N THR A 133 -10.69 -3.88 9.38
CA THR A 133 -9.50 -3.05 9.29
C THR A 133 -8.77 -3.41 8.01
N ASN A 134 -8.38 -2.43 7.21
CA ASN A 134 -7.49 -2.65 6.08
C ASN A 134 -6.31 -1.67 6.11
N TYR A 135 -5.18 -2.12 5.57
CA TYR A 135 -4.02 -1.29 5.24
C TYR A 135 -3.67 -1.53 3.79
N GLU A 136 -3.86 -0.50 2.98
CA GLU A 136 -3.49 -0.49 1.57
C GLU A 136 -2.02 -0.12 1.44
N TYR A 137 -1.26 -0.92 0.71
CA TYR A 137 0.06 -0.50 0.28
C TYR A 137 -0.12 0.68 -0.68
N ARG A 138 0.44 1.83 -0.32
CA ARG A 138 0.34 3.01 -1.17
C ARG A 138 1.56 3.14 -2.05
N ASN A 139 2.78 3.18 -1.49
CA ASN A 139 4.01 3.46 -2.24
C ASN A 139 5.29 3.29 -1.40
N LEU A 140 6.44 3.62 -2.00
CA LEU A 140 7.66 3.95 -1.26
C LEU A 140 7.68 5.43 -0.87
N TYR A 141 8.37 5.75 0.24
CA TYR A 141 8.60 7.12 0.67
C TYR A 141 10.09 7.39 0.94
N GLU A 142 10.49 8.64 0.79
CA GLU A 142 11.77 9.14 1.27
C GLU A 142 11.58 10.51 1.91
N THR A 143 12.63 10.98 2.59
CA THR A 143 12.67 12.27 3.26
C THR A 143 13.90 13.05 2.85
N ASN A 144 13.72 14.36 2.68
CA ASN A 144 14.80 15.30 2.40
C ASN A 144 14.55 16.60 3.18
N GLY A 145 15.21 16.75 4.33
CA GLY A 145 14.92 17.84 5.26
C GLY A 145 13.46 17.79 5.71
N ASN A 146 12.71 18.88 5.47
CA ASN A 146 11.28 18.99 5.81
C ASN A 146 10.33 18.47 4.72
N GLN A 147 10.85 17.79 3.69
CA GLN A 147 10.04 17.20 2.63
C GLN A 147 9.89 15.69 2.83
N LEU A 148 8.66 15.22 2.71
CA LEU A 148 8.28 13.81 2.57
C LEU A 148 7.89 13.58 1.12
N ILE A 149 8.59 12.67 0.45
CA ILE A 149 8.46 12.43 -1.00
C ILE A 149 7.90 11.03 -1.20
N PHE A 150 6.76 10.92 -1.86
CA PHE A 150 6.13 9.64 -2.22
C PHE A 150 6.45 9.27 -3.67
N HIS A 151 6.88 8.02 -3.87
CA HIS A 151 7.23 7.48 -5.19
C HIS A 151 6.13 6.55 -5.67
N TYR A 152 5.37 6.97 -6.68
CA TYR A 152 4.27 6.17 -7.21
C TYR A 152 4.78 4.95 -7.99
N LEU A 153 4.52 3.73 -7.51
CA LEU A 153 5.11 2.47 -8.01
C LEU A 153 5.05 2.29 -9.54
N ASN A 154 4.04 2.87 -10.19
CA ASN A 154 3.76 2.67 -11.61
C ASN A 154 3.87 3.97 -12.43
N SER A 155 4.58 4.98 -11.91
CA SER A 155 4.83 6.22 -12.64
C SER A 155 6.18 6.82 -12.27
N ASN A 156 6.73 7.67 -13.15
CA ASN A 156 7.84 8.53 -12.78
C ASN A 156 7.38 9.76 -11.95
N THR A 157 6.14 9.75 -11.46
CA THR A 157 5.57 10.83 -10.68
C THR A 157 5.98 10.69 -9.22
N GLN A 158 6.46 11.79 -8.68
CA GLN A 158 6.72 11.96 -7.26
C GLN A 158 5.84 13.09 -6.73
N VAL A 159 5.38 12.93 -5.50
CA VAL A 159 4.69 14.00 -4.78
C VAL A 159 5.49 14.32 -3.54
N ALA A 160 5.96 15.55 -3.45
CA ALA A 160 6.61 16.08 -2.26
C ALA A 160 5.59 16.87 -1.44
N ILE A 161 5.50 16.56 -0.15
CA ILE A 161 4.73 17.34 0.82
C ILE A 161 5.65 17.80 1.93
N THR A 162 5.35 18.98 2.48
CA THR A 162 6.05 19.44 3.69
C THR A 162 5.51 18.66 4.89
N TYR A 163 6.42 18.25 5.77
CA TYR A 163 6.08 17.61 7.04
C TYR A 163 6.91 18.19 8.21
N SER A 164 6.39 17.99 9.42
CA SER A 164 7.10 18.23 10.67
C SER A 164 6.63 17.25 11.74
N ILE A 165 7.51 16.91 12.67
CA ILE A 165 7.18 16.11 13.85
C ILE A 165 7.52 16.93 15.09
N VAL A 166 6.55 17.10 15.97
CA VAL A 166 6.73 17.74 17.28
C VAL A 166 6.16 16.81 18.33
N SER A 167 7.04 16.20 19.14
CA SER A 167 6.66 15.14 20.07
C SER A 167 5.92 14.00 19.34
N ASN A 168 4.69 13.69 19.73
CA ASN A 168 3.89 12.63 19.13
C ASN A 168 2.92 13.13 18.05
N VAL A 169 3.14 14.33 17.52
CA VAL A 169 2.29 14.93 16.48
C VAL A 169 3.08 15.09 15.18
N LEU A 170 2.66 14.37 14.16
CA LEU A 170 3.07 14.57 12.77
C LEU A 170 2.12 15.59 12.14
N THR A 171 2.67 16.63 11.51
CA THR A 171 1.93 17.47 10.56
C THR A 171 2.45 17.19 9.17
N MET A 172 1.59 16.82 8.23
CA MET A 172 1.97 16.61 6.83
C MET A 172 0.87 17.12 5.91
N GLY A 173 1.25 17.87 4.87
CA GLY A 173 0.29 18.44 3.92
C GLY A 173 -0.74 19.40 4.55
N GLY A 174 -0.49 19.91 5.76
CA GLY A 174 -1.42 20.76 6.51
C GLY A 174 -2.37 20.01 7.45
N GLU A 175 -2.33 18.68 7.48
CA GLU A 175 -3.11 17.86 8.40
C GLU A 175 -2.25 17.35 9.55
N SER A 176 -2.88 17.13 10.71
CA SER A 176 -2.22 16.62 11.91
C SER A 176 -2.61 15.18 12.23
N TYR A 177 -1.63 14.41 12.70
CA TYR A 177 -1.74 13.01 13.03
C TYR A 177 -1.01 12.74 14.35
N THR A 178 -1.58 11.89 15.19
CA THR A 178 -0.99 11.49 16.48
C THR A 178 -0.37 10.11 16.35
N LYS A 179 0.83 9.91 16.92
CA LYS A 179 1.50 8.60 16.94
C LYS A 179 0.64 7.58 17.69
N VAL A 180 0.45 6.41 17.10
CA VAL A 180 -0.16 5.26 17.78
C VAL A 180 0.92 4.58 18.65
N PRO A 181 0.65 4.34 19.94
CA PRO A 181 1.60 3.70 20.86
C PRO A 181 2.05 2.29 20.44
#